data_AF-A0A8C4MGI3-F1
#
_entry.id   AF-A0A8C4MGI3-F1
#
_cell.length_a   1.000
_cell.length_b   1.000
_cell.length_c   1.000
_cell.angle_alpha   90.00
_cell.angle_beta   90.00
_cell.angle_gamma   90.00
#
_symmetry.space_group_name_H-M   'P 1'
#
loop_
_entity.id
_entity.type
_entity.pdbx_description
1 polymer ?
#
loop_
_entity_poly.entity_id
_entity_poly.type
_entity_poly.pdbx_seq_one_letter_code
_entity_poly.pdbx_strand_id
1 'polypeptide(L)' 'MVSWKGNDVTITQGIQTTKPSKESSNNYTASSYLTLTPAQWKSYSSISCQVSYEGRTVEKKVSPLECA' A
#
# COMPACT_ATOMS: atom_id res chain seq x y z
N MET A 1 2.08 -8.35 7.23
CA MET A 1 1.60 -8.49 5.84
C MET A 1 1.21 -7.12 5.30
N VAL A 2 1.35 -6.91 3.99
CA VAL A 2 0.90 -5.70 3.30
C VAL A 2 -0.20 -6.06 2.30
N SER A 3 -1.23 -5.25 2.19
CA SER A 3 -2.33 -5.41 1.23
C SER A 3 -2.72 -4.06 0.66
N TRP A 4 -3.05 -4.01 -0.63
CA TRP A 4 -3.45 -2.78 -1.30
C TRP A 4 -4.93 -2.84 -1.67
N LYS A 5 -5.63 -1.71 -1.55
CA LYS A 5 -7.02 -1.56 -1.99
C LYS A 5 -7.19 -0.33 -2.85
N GLY A 6 -7.99 -0.46 -3.90
CA GLY A 6 -8.54 0.64 -4.67
C GLY A 6 -10.01 0.77 -4.28
N ASN A 7 -10.38 1.87 -3.63
CA ASN A 7 -11.65 2.00 -2.92
C ASN A 7 -11.78 0.85 -1.90
N ASP A 8 -12.79 -0.01 -2.02
CA ASP A 8 -12.99 -1.18 -1.15
C ASP A 8 -12.56 -2.51 -1.81
N VAL A 9 -11.96 -2.45 -3.01
CA VAL A 9 -11.56 -3.64 -3.78
C VAL A 9 -10.09 -3.93 -3.59
N THR A 10 -9.76 -5.18 -3.23
CA THR A 10 -8.37 -5.64 -3.10
C THR A 10 -7.65 -5.65 -4.45
N ILE A 11 -6.50 -4.99 -4.51
CA ILE A 11 -5.60 -5.01 -5.66
C ILE A 11 -4.58 -6.14 -5.44
N THR A 12 -4.38 -6.99 -6.44
CA THR A 12 -3.42 -8.11 -6.39
C THR A 12 -2.35 -8.05 -7.48
N GLN A 13 -2.48 -7.13 -8.44
CA GLN A 13 -1.54 -6.96 -9.56
C GLN A 13 -0.66 -5.73 -9.37
N GLY A 14 0.54 -5.75 -9.96
CA GLY A 14 1.45 -4.60 -9.92
C GLY A 14 2.06 -4.32 -8.54
N ILE A 15 1.94 -5.26 -7.59
CA ILE A 15 2.46 -5.12 -6.23
C ILE A 15 3.84 -5.76 -6.14
N GLN A 16 4.79 -5.01 -5.61
CA GLN A 16 6.12 -5.51 -5.23
C GLN A 16 6.35 -5.16 -3.77
N THR A 17 6.56 -6.17 -2.92
CA THR A 17 6.80 -5.98 -1.49
C THR A 17 8.16 -6.58 -1.13
N THR A 18 9.03 -5.78 -0.52
CA THR A 18 10.32 -6.26 -0.05
C THR A 18 10.14 -7.10 1.22
N LYS A 19 11.06 -8.05 1.43
CA LYS A 19 11.12 -8.76 2.70
C LYS A 19 11.52 -7.79 3.80
N PRO A 20 10.91 -7.86 5.00
CA PRO A 20 11.32 -7.03 6.12
C PRO A 20 12.81 -7.23 6.43
N SER A 21 13.54 -6.13 6.55
CA SER A 21 14.94 -6.11 6.96
C SER A 21 15.08 -5.43 8.31
N LYS A 22 16.02 -5.93 9.13
CA LYS A 22 16.33 -5.33 10.42
C LYS A 22 17.20 -4.10 10.20
N GLU A 23 16.78 -2.96 10.74
CA GLU A 23 17.52 -1.71 10.73
C GLU A 23 18.52 -1.66 11.90
N SER A 24 19.50 -0.76 11.84
CA SER A 24 20.46 -0.49 12.93
C SER A 24 19.78 -0.08 14.24
N SER A 25 18.55 0.45 14.18
CA SER A 25 17.71 0.81 15.31
C SER A 25 17.02 -0.39 16.00
N ASN A 26 17.29 -1.63 15.57
CA ASN A 26 16.60 -2.87 15.93
C ASN A 26 15.14 -2.98 15.47
N ASN A 27 14.61 -2.00 14.74
CA ASN A 27 13.29 -2.10 14.13
C ASN A 27 13.34 -2.88 12.81
N TYR A 28 12.17 -3.33 12.34
CA TYR A 28 12.03 -3.99 11.04
C TYR A 28 11.33 -3.05 10.06
N THR A 29 11.93 -2.93 8.87
CA THR A 29 11.41 -2.08 7.80
C THR A 29 11.10 -2.94 6.57
N ALA A 30 9.95 -2.70 5.96
CA ALA A 30 9.57 -3.27 4.67
C ALA A 30 8.95 -2.18 3.80
N SER A 31 9.13 -2.30 2.49
CA SER A 31 8.57 -1.38 1.51
C SER A 31 7.64 -2.13 0.58
N SER A 32 6.51 -1.52 0.24
CA SER A 32 5.62 -2.03 -0.80
C SER A 32 5.37 -0.96 -1.83
N TYR A 33 5.42 -1.36 -3.09
CA TYR A 33 5.17 -0.51 -4.24
C TYR A 33 3.99 -1.08 -5.00
N LEU A 34 3.06 -0.20 -5.38
CA LEU A 34 1.95 -0.51 -6.26
C LEU A 34 2.14 0.29 -7.55
N THR A 35 2.29 -0.41 -8.68
CA THR A 35 2.41 0.19 -10.00
C THR A 35 1.07 0.17 -10.71
N LEU A 36 0.58 1.34 -11.11
CA LEU A 36 -0.67 1.53 -11.85
C LEU A 36 -0.43 2.40 -13.07
N THR A 37 -1.24 2.19 -14.09
CA THR A 37 -1.37 3.16 -15.18
C THR A 37 -2.08 4.43 -14.70
N PRO A 38 -1.88 5.58 -15.36
CA PRO A 38 -2.61 6.80 -15.01
C PRO A 38 -4.15 6.64 -15.07
N ALA A 39 -4.65 5.83 -16.01
CA ALA A 39 -6.08 5.54 -16.13
C ALA A 39 -6.60 4.73 -14.94
N GLN A 40 -5.86 3.70 -14.51
CA GLN A 40 -6.21 2.93 -13.32
C GLN A 40 -6.18 3.79 -12.06
N TRP A 41 -5.13 4.60 -11.88
CA TRP A 41 -5.03 5.52 -10.75
C TRP A 41 -6.25 6.45 -10.66
N LYS A 42 -6.64 7.08 -11.78
CA LYS A 42 -7.80 7.98 -11.84
C LYS A 42 -9.16 7.28 -11.74
N SER A 43 -9.22 5.97 -11.98
CA SER A 43 -10.46 5.19 -11.87
C SER A 43 -10.86 4.91 -10.42
N TYR A 44 -9.91 4.97 -9.48
CA TYR A 44 -10.18 4.85 -8.05
C TYR A 44 -10.45 6.23 -7.45
N SER A 45 -11.41 6.33 -6.53
CA SER A 45 -11.57 7.55 -5.72
C SER A 45 -10.47 7.64 -4.66
N SER A 46 -9.86 6.51 -4.31
CA SER A 46 -8.80 6.42 -3.34
C SER A 46 -8.05 5.10 -3.41
N ILE A 47 -6.78 5.12 -2.98
CA ILE A 47 -5.95 3.93 -2.84
C ILE A 47 -5.45 3.85 -1.41
N SER A 48 -5.50 2.65 -0.82
CA SER A 48 -4.99 2.40 0.52
C SER A 48 -3.95 1.29 0.56
N CYS A 49 -2.98 1.47 1.45
CA CYS A 49 -2.01 0.46 1.87
C CYS A 49 -2.35 0.04 3.30
N GLN A 50 -2.67 -1.23 3.48
CA GLN A 50 -2.98 -1.86 4.76
C GLN A 50 -1.81 -2.71 5.21
N VAL A 51 -1.23 -2.40 6.36
CA VAL A 51 -0.14 -3.15 6.98
C VAL A 51 -0.68 -3.83 8.23
N SER A 52 -0.60 -5.17 8.28
CA SER A 52 -0.98 -5.94 9.47
C SER A 52 0.22 -6.59 10.15
N TYR A 53 0.33 -6.40 11.46
CA TYR A 53 1.40 -6.91 12.32
C TYR A 53 0.82 -7.27 13.69
N GLU A 54 1.07 -8.50 14.17
CA GLU A 54 0.58 -9.02 15.46
C GLU A 54 -0.93 -8.75 15.72
N GLY A 55 -1.77 -8.98 14.71
CA GLY A 55 -3.22 -8.77 14.81
C GLY A 55 -3.68 -7.31 14.78
N ARG A 56 -2.76 -6.34 14.68
CA ARG A 56 -3.06 -4.92 14.46
C ARG A 56 -2.95 -4.60 12.99
N THR A 57 -3.90 -3.82 12.47
CA THR A 57 -3.87 -3.32 11.10
C THR A 57 -3.81 -1.81 11.12
N VAL A 58 -2.83 -1.26 10.40
CA VAL A 58 -2.70 0.16 10.12
C VAL A 58 -2.99 0.38 8.65
N GLU A 59 -3.89 1.31 8.34
CA GLU A 59 -4.20 1.71 6.97
C GLU A 59 -3.76 3.15 6.72
N LYS A 60 -3.14 3.37 5.57
CA LYS A 60 -2.97 4.72 5.01
C LYS A 60 -3.63 4.81 3.66
N LYS A 61 -4.29 5.93 3.41
CA LYS A 61 -5.12 6.17 2.23
C LYS A 61 -4.67 7.46 1.55
N VAL A 62 -4.70 7.47 0.22
CA VAL A 62 -4.38 8.61 -0.64
C VAL A 62 -5.46 8.74 -1.71
N SER A 63 -5.76 9.98 -2.12
CA SER A 63 -6.74 10.25 -3.17
C SER A 63 -6.08 10.82 -4.43
N PRO A 64 -6.47 10.35 -5.64
CA PRO A 64 -6.05 10.99 -6.88
C PRO A 64 -6.44 12.48 -6.98
N LEU A 65 -7.51 12.90 -6.28
CA LEU A 65 -8.00 14.28 -6.29
C LEU A 65 -7.13 15.23 -5.45
N GLU A 66 -6.30 14.72 -4.54
CA GLU A 66 -5.39 15.52 -3.72
C GLU A 66 -4.09 15.88 -4.47
N CYS A 67 -3.90 15.36 -5.68
CA CYS A 67 -2.77 15.68 -6.57
C CYS A 67 -3.19 16.48 -7.81
N ALA A 68 -4.35 17.16 -7.75
CA ALA A 68 -4.88 18.01 -8.83
C ALA A 68 -4.38 19.45 -8.73
#